data_AF-A0A968PIF7-F1
#
_entry.id   AF-A0A968PIF7-F1
#
_cell.length_a   1.000
_cell.length_b   1.000
_cell.length_c   1.000
_cell.angle_alpha   90.00
_cell.angle_beta   90.00
_cell.angle_gamma   90.00
#
_symmetry.space_group_name_H-M   'P 1'
#
loop_
_entity.id
_entity.type
_entity.pdbx_description
1 polymer ?
#
loop_
_entity_poly.entity_id
_entity_poly.type
_entity_poly.pdbx_seq_one_letter_code
_entity_poly.pdbx_strand_id
1 'polypeptide(L)'
;MFSRSTLQLLVSSTSWLESAPALWLQLLIVAAWLGFVLLLAEGLNRSKWAEPEAVRKVIHIGTGNVILLAWWFQIPSWVGIAASILFSAVTLLSYRVALLPSLNSVGRKSLGTFFYAVSIGILIAFFWQQQPQYAVLGILVMTWGDGLAALVGQRWGRHRYKLWDVEKSWEGSLTMAIASYLVSSLILLSLQGNIWQTWAVAGAIALTATGLEAFSKFGIDNLTVPLGSAILGFALNQALLEDPMLEDLMLMVVNCCGLQG
;
A
#
# COMPACT_ATOMS: atom_id res chain seq x y z
N MET A 1 -20.18 32.01 -31.94
CA MET A 1 -18.79 32.48 -31.83
C MET A 1 -18.63 33.11 -30.45
N PHE A 2 -18.20 32.33 -29.45
CA PHE A 2 -18.01 32.85 -28.08
C PHE A 2 -16.85 33.86 -28.09
N SER A 3 -17.08 35.05 -27.54
CA SER A 3 -16.07 36.08 -27.39
C SER A 3 -14.88 35.52 -26.59
N ARG A 4 -13.64 35.90 -26.96
CA ARG A 4 -12.43 35.55 -26.19
C ARG A 4 -12.54 35.94 -24.70
N SER A 5 -13.32 36.98 -24.38
CA SER A 5 -13.59 37.37 -22.99
C SER A 5 -14.46 36.37 -22.23
N THR A 6 -15.41 35.71 -22.89
CA THR A 6 -16.27 34.69 -22.26
C THR A 6 -15.48 33.40 -21.99
N LEU A 7 -14.57 33.04 -22.89
CA LEU A 7 -13.64 31.92 -22.69
C LEU A 7 -12.65 32.19 -21.56
N GLN A 8 -12.10 33.41 -21.45
CA GLN A 8 -11.24 33.79 -20.32
C GLN A 8 -11.97 33.78 -18.98
N LEU A 9 -13.22 34.23 -18.93
CA LEU A 9 -14.04 34.17 -17.72
C LEU A 9 -14.34 32.73 -17.30
N LEU A 10 -14.65 31.84 -18.24
CA LEU A 10 -14.84 30.41 -17.98
C LEU A 10 -13.55 29.74 -17.47
N VAL A 11 -12.40 30.02 -18.07
CA VAL A 11 -11.09 29.50 -17.62
C VAL A 11 -10.69 30.03 -16.23
N SER A 12 -10.96 31.31 -15.95
CA SER A 12 -10.74 31.87 -14.61
C SER A 12 -11.72 31.32 -13.56
N SER A 13 -12.90 30.85 -14.00
CA SER A 13 -13.89 30.26 -13.10
C SER A 13 -13.54 28.82 -12.69
N THR A 14 -12.63 28.16 -13.40
CA THR A 14 -12.17 26.79 -13.09
C THR A 14 -10.82 26.75 -12.38
N SER A 15 -10.05 27.86 -12.35
CA SER A 15 -8.73 27.89 -11.70
C SER A 15 -8.77 27.71 -10.16
N TRP A 16 -9.90 28.03 -9.50
CA TRP A 16 -10.09 27.73 -8.06
C TRP A 16 -10.45 26.26 -7.78
N LEU A 17 -10.86 25.50 -8.79
CA LEU A 17 -11.03 24.03 -8.69
C LEU A 17 -9.69 23.31 -8.90
N GLU A 18 -8.72 23.96 -9.53
CA GLU A 18 -7.38 23.41 -9.82
C GLU A 18 -6.34 23.69 -8.73
N SER A 19 -6.61 24.60 -7.78
CA SER A 19 -5.71 24.79 -6.65
C SER A 19 -5.77 23.59 -5.72
N ALA A 20 -4.69 22.82 -5.63
CA ALA A 20 -4.56 21.77 -4.63
C ALA A 20 -4.94 22.34 -3.24
N PRO A 21 -5.81 21.65 -2.47
CA PRO A 21 -6.22 22.14 -1.17
C PRO A 21 -4.98 22.39 -0.31
N ALA A 22 -5.00 23.46 0.49
CA ALA A 22 -3.90 23.78 1.38
C ALA A 22 -3.55 22.57 2.27
N LEU A 23 -2.26 22.35 2.55
CA LEU A 23 -1.77 21.16 3.25
C LEU A 23 -2.54 20.86 4.56
N TRP A 24 -2.89 21.90 5.34
CA TRP A 24 -3.67 21.73 6.57
C TRP A 24 -5.04 21.08 6.32
N LEU A 25 -5.71 21.39 5.21
CA LEU A 25 -7.00 20.80 4.85
C LEU A 25 -6.83 19.33 4.45
N GLN A 26 -5.78 19.00 3.70
CA GLN A 26 -5.43 17.62 3.36
C GLN A 26 -5.19 16.79 4.63
N LEU A 27 -4.44 17.34 5.59
CA LEU A 27 -4.17 16.69 6.87
C LEU A 27 -5.43 16.53 7.72
N LEU A 28 -6.35 17.50 7.69
CA LEU A 28 -7.65 17.38 8.36
C LEU A 28 -8.49 16.26 7.74
N ILE A 29 -8.50 16.10 6.43
CA ILE A 29 -9.22 15.00 5.76
C ILE A 29 -8.62 13.65 6.16
N VAL A 30 -7.28 13.53 6.16
CA VAL A 30 -6.59 12.32 6.63
C VAL A 30 -6.89 12.03 8.10
N ALA A 31 -6.87 13.07 8.96
CA ALA A 31 -7.19 12.93 10.37
C ALA A 31 -8.66 12.52 10.60
N ALA A 32 -9.59 13.07 9.83
CA ALA A 32 -11.01 12.70 9.87
C ALA A 32 -11.21 11.23 9.44
N TRP A 33 -10.52 10.77 8.40
CA TRP A 33 -10.52 9.38 7.98
C TRP A 33 -9.99 8.44 9.07
N LEU A 34 -8.83 8.76 9.66
CA LEU A 34 -8.26 7.98 10.76
C LEU A 34 -9.18 7.97 11.98
N GLY A 35 -9.79 9.11 12.32
CA GLY A 35 -10.78 9.20 13.39
C GLY A 35 -12.00 8.31 13.12
N PHE A 36 -12.51 8.32 11.90
CA PHE A 36 -13.61 7.42 11.49
C PHE A 36 -13.23 5.94 11.63
N VAL A 37 -12.04 5.53 11.16
CA VAL A 37 -11.54 4.16 11.29
C VAL A 37 -11.43 3.74 12.76
N LEU A 38 -10.91 4.62 13.62
CA LEU A 38 -10.79 4.34 15.07
C LEU A 38 -12.16 4.25 15.74
N LEU A 39 -13.11 5.12 15.40
CA LEU A 39 -14.48 5.06 15.91
C LEU A 39 -15.20 3.77 15.48
N LEU A 40 -15.02 3.36 14.21
CA LEU A 40 -15.54 2.11 13.70
C LEU A 40 -14.93 0.91 14.45
N ALA A 41 -13.61 0.91 14.64
CA ALA A 41 -12.91 -0.15 15.35
C ALA A 41 -13.33 -0.23 16.84
N GLU A 42 -13.47 0.90 17.52
CA GLU A 42 -13.95 0.95 18.90
C GLU A 42 -15.43 0.51 19.01
N GLY A 43 -16.27 0.91 18.07
CA GLY A 43 -17.66 0.46 17.99
C GLY A 43 -17.75 -1.07 17.81
N LEU A 44 -16.91 -1.65 16.96
CA LEU A 44 -16.79 -3.10 16.79
C LEU A 44 -16.25 -3.76 18.07
N ASN A 45 -15.21 -3.19 18.69
CA ASN A 45 -14.59 -3.73 19.91
C ASN A 45 -15.57 -3.80 21.10
N ARG A 46 -16.56 -2.90 21.15
CA ARG A 46 -17.63 -2.94 22.16
C ARG A 46 -18.73 -3.95 21.85
N SER A 47 -18.80 -4.45 20.63
CA SER A 47 -19.74 -5.49 20.24
C SER A 47 -19.29 -6.84 20.76
N LYS A 48 -20.20 -7.60 21.37
CA LYS A 48 -19.94 -8.97 21.85
C LYS A 48 -19.65 -9.98 20.72
N TRP A 49 -19.88 -9.57 19.47
CA TRP A 49 -19.79 -10.41 18.28
C TRP A 49 -18.50 -10.21 17.49
N ALA A 50 -17.72 -9.18 17.81
CA ALA A 50 -16.49 -8.88 17.07
C ALA A 50 -15.32 -9.61 17.70
N GLU A 51 -14.68 -10.47 16.91
CA GLU A 51 -13.42 -11.09 17.32
C GLU A 51 -12.31 -10.02 17.33
N PRO A 52 -11.41 -10.00 18.34
CA PRO A 52 -10.34 -9.01 18.43
C PRO A 52 -9.44 -8.93 17.18
N GLU A 53 -9.24 -10.08 16.52
CA GLU A 53 -8.51 -10.15 15.25
C GLU A 53 -9.21 -9.36 14.13
N ALA A 54 -10.54 -9.45 14.05
CA ALA A 54 -11.31 -8.71 13.06
C ALA A 54 -11.23 -7.19 13.30
N VAL A 55 -11.30 -6.76 14.57
CA VAL A 55 -11.10 -5.34 14.94
C VAL A 55 -9.71 -4.86 14.52
N ARG A 56 -8.66 -5.65 14.78
CA ARG A 56 -7.29 -5.34 14.36
C ARG A 56 -7.18 -5.21 12.84
N LYS A 57 -7.85 -6.09 12.08
CA LYS A 57 -7.82 -6.06 10.62
C LYS A 57 -8.63 -4.90 10.03
N VAL A 58 -9.68 -4.43 10.70
CA VAL A 58 -10.36 -3.17 10.34
C VAL A 58 -9.43 -1.96 10.52
N ILE A 59 -8.69 -1.89 11.63
CA ILE A 59 -7.68 -0.84 11.83
C ILE A 59 -6.61 -0.94 10.74
N HIS A 60 -6.06 -2.13 10.49
CA HIS A 60 -5.04 -2.38 9.47
C HIS A 60 -5.48 -1.95 8.07
N ILE A 61 -6.67 -2.38 7.63
CA ILE A 61 -7.23 -2.03 6.33
C ILE A 61 -7.51 -0.52 6.28
N GLY A 62 -8.18 0.02 7.31
CA GLY A 62 -8.57 1.43 7.35
C GLY A 62 -7.37 2.38 7.35
N THR A 63 -6.36 2.13 8.18
CA THR A 63 -5.15 2.97 8.24
C THR A 63 -4.31 2.83 6.98
N GLY A 64 -4.20 1.63 6.41
CA GLY A 64 -3.47 1.39 5.16
C GLY A 64 -4.01 2.19 3.98
N ASN A 65 -5.33 2.42 3.91
CA ASN A 65 -5.95 3.22 2.85
C ASN A 65 -5.61 4.73 2.92
N VAL A 66 -4.97 5.22 3.99
CA VAL A 66 -4.44 6.59 4.04
C VAL A 66 -3.45 6.85 2.90
N ILE A 67 -2.73 5.83 2.44
CA ILE A 67 -1.76 5.98 1.34
C ILE A 67 -2.43 6.44 0.03
N LEU A 68 -3.68 6.04 -0.21
CA LEU A 68 -4.45 6.48 -1.38
C LEU A 68 -4.82 7.96 -1.27
N LEU A 69 -5.24 8.42 -0.08
CA LEU A 69 -5.48 9.84 0.17
C LEU A 69 -4.18 10.65 0.02
N ALA A 70 -3.09 10.14 0.57
CA ALA A 70 -1.78 10.77 0.48
C ALA A 70 -1.32 10.89 -0.98
N TRP A 71 -1.53 9.85 -1.79
CA TRP A 71 -1.20 9.88 -3.22
C TRP A 71 -2.13 10.82 -3.99
N TRP A 72 -3.44 10.78 -3.74
CA TRP A 72 -4.41 11.66 -4.40
C TRP A 72 -4.13 13.14 -4.14
N PHE A 73 -3.86 13.50 -2.88
CA PHE A 73 -3.55 14.88 -2.49
C PHE A 73 -2.10 15.30 -2.71
N GLN A 74 -1.24 14.39 -3.19
CA GLN A 74 0.20 14.62 -3.38
C GLN A 74 0.86 15.14 -2.09
N ILE A 75 0.54 14.51 -0.95
CA ILE A 75 1.07 14.91 0.35
C ILE A 75 2.62 14.78 0.32
N PRO A 76 3.37 15.78 0.81
CA PRO A 76 4.83 15.74 0.81
C PRO A 76 5.38 14.52 1.58
N SER A 77 6.47 13.91 1.07
CA SER A 77 7.05 12.69 1.67
C SER A 77 7.45 12.86 3.14
N TRP A 78 7.91 14.05 3.53
CA TRP A 78 8.33 14.33 4.91
C TRP A 78 7.18 14.12 5.92
N VAL A 79 5.93 14.39 5.52
CA VAL A 79 4.75 14.16 6.37
C VAL A 79 4.58 12.66 6.62
N GLY A 80 4.64 11.86 5.55
CA GLY A 80 4.50 10.41 5.63
C GLY A 80 5.63 9.76 6.44
N ILE A 81 6.87 10.20 6.24
CA ILE A 81 8.04 9.74 7.00
C ILE A 81 7.90 10.10 8.48
N ALA A 82 7.53 11.36 8.80
CA ALA A 82 7.33 11.80 10.17
C ALA A 82 6.21 11.01 10.87
N ALA A 83 5.08 10.81 10.18
CA ALA A 83 3.97 10.00 10.68
C ALA A 83 4.39 8.55 10.94
N SER A 84 5.15 7.95 10.02
CA SER A 84 5.71 6.60 10.18
C SER A 84 6.64 6.49 11.38
N ILE A 85 7.57 7.44 11.55
CA ILE A 85 8.51 7.46 12.70
C ILE A 85 7.74 7.58 14.01
N LEU A 86 6.79 8.52 14.08
CA LEU A 86 5.97 8.73 15.26
C LEU A 86 5.16 7.47 15.61
N PHE A 87 4.48 6.88 14.61
CA PHE A 87 3.66 5.70 14.83
C PHE A 87 4.51 4.47 15.20
N SER A 88 5.70 4.32 14.61
CA SER A 88 6.68 3.29 15.00
C SER A 88 7.12 3.47 16.46
N ALA A 89 7.44 4.69 16.88
CA ALA A 89 7.82 4.99 18.26
C ALA A 89 6.68 4.69 19.25
N VAL A 90 5.46 5.11 18.92
CA VAL A 90 4.27 4.88 19.76
C VAL A 90 3.95 3.39 19.87
N THR A 91 4.02 2.63 18.78
CA THR A 91 3.74 1.19 18.78
C THR A 91 4.83 0.41 19.54
N LEU A 92 6.10 0.78 19.38
CA LEU A 92 7.21 0.21 20.14
C LEU A 92 7.12 0.53 21.63
N LEU A 93 6.70 1.75 21.99
CA LEU A 93 6.47 2.12 23.39
C LEU A 93 5.27 1.35 23.97
N SER A 94 4.17 1.26 23.20
CA SER A 94 2.96 0.51 23.59
C SER A 94 3.24 -0.97 23.83
N TYR A 95 4.24 -1.54 23.16
CA TYR A 95 4.74 -2.89 23.42
C TYR A 95 5.32 -3.05 24.84
N ARG A 96 5.90 -1.98 25.42
CA ARG A 96 6.49 -1.99 26.77
C ARG A 96 5.50 -1.58 27.87
N VAL A 97 4.59 -0.63 27.59
CA VAL A 97 3.76 0.04 28.62
C VAL A 97 2.24 -0.09 28.41
N ALA A 98 1.77 -0.90 27.46
CA ALA A 98 0.35 -1.20 27.21
C ALA A 98 -0.57 0.05 27.00
N LEU A 99 -0.05 1.11 26.39
CA LEU A 99 -0.77 2.38 26.17
C LEU A 99 -1.98 2.27 25.21
N LEU A 100 -2.02 1.25 24.34
CA LEU A 100 -3.07 1.06 23.33
C LEU A 100 -3.68 -0.35 23.46
N PRO A 101 -4.67 -0.54 24.38
CA PRO A 101 -5.29 -1.84 24.59
C PRO A 101 -5.95 -2.42 23.34
N SER A 102 -6.48 -1.58 22.45
CA SER A 102 -7.11 -2.00 21.19
C SER A 102 -6.13 -2.62 20.18
N LEU A 103 -4.83 -2.28 20.27
CA LEU A 103 -3.77 -2.91 19.47
C LEU A 103 -3.16 -4.14 20.15
N ASN A 104 -3.33 -4.25 21.47
CA ASN A 104 -2.74 -5.28 22.33
C ASN A 104 -3.78 -6.27 22.89
N SER A 105 -5.03 -6.23 22.40
CA SER A 105 -6.19 -6.95 22.97
C SER A 105 -6.17 -8.47 22.76
N VAL A 106 -5.27 -8.95 21.91
CA VAL A 106 -4.96 -10.38 21.77
C VAL A 106 -3.68 -10.62 22.56
N GLY A 107 -3.67 -11.55 23.51
CA GLY A 107 -2.53 -11.87 24.40
C GLY A 107 -1.21 -12.30 23.73
N ARG A 108 -0.97 -11.97 22.45
CA ARG A 108 0.32 -12.02 21.76
C ARG A 108 0.93 -10.63 21.67
N LYS A 109 2.05 -10.45 22.35
CA LYS A 109 3.05 -9.44 22.05
C LYS A 109 3.56 -9.65 20.61
N SER A 110 3.04 -8.89 19.64
CA SER A 110 3.47 -8.93 18.24
C SER A 110 4.07 -7.58 17.84
N LEU A 111 5.25 -7.61 17.22
CA LEU A 111 5.90 -6.42 16.65
C LEU A 111 5.32 -6.04 15.27
N GLY A 112 4.28 -6.73 14.80
CA GLY A 112 3.74 -6.54 13.45
C GLY A 112 3.30 -5.11 13.13
N THR A 113 2.64 -4.40 14.06
CA THR A 113 2.25 -3.00 13.83
C THR A 113 3.45 -2.05 13.75
N PHE A 114 4.51 -2.33 14.51
CA PHE A 114 5.78 -1.61 14.41
C PHE A 114 6.45 -1.87 13.06
N PHE A 115 6.54 -3.14 12.64
CA PHE A 115 7.10 -3.51 11.34
C PHE A 115 6.31 -2.91 10.16
N TYR A 116 4.99 -2.82 10.28
CA TYR A 116 4.15 -2.18 9.27
C TYR A 116 4.41 -0.67 9.19
N ALA A 117 4.52 0.01 10.33
CA ALA A 117 4.86 1.42 10.37
C ALA A 117 6.22 1.67 9.69
N VAL A 118 7.24 0.91 10.07
CA VAL A 118 8.59 1.00 9.51
C VAL A 118 8.60 0.76 8.00
N SER A 119 7.87 -0.25 7.50
CA SER A 119 7.82 -0.54 6.06
C SER A 119 7.20 0.59 5.26
N ILE A 120 6.13 1.22 5.75
CA ILE A 120 5.54 2.42 5.13
C ILE A 120 6.57 3.55 5.06
N GLY A 121 7.28 3.83 6.16
CA GLY A 121 8.31 4.87 6.17
C GLY A 121 9.43 4.63 5.17
N ILE A 122 9.91 3.39 5.07
CA ILE A 122 10.92 3.00 4.07
C ILE A 122 10.37 3.18 2.65
N LEU A 123 9.17 2.67 2.36
CA LEU A 123 8.57 2.80 1.03
C LEU A 123 8.37 4.26 0.63
N ILE A 124 7.92 5.12 1.55
CA ILE A 124 7.77 6.54 1.28
C ILE A 124 9.15 7.20 1.05
N ALA A 125 10.16 6.86 1.85
CA ALA A 125 11.50 7.42 1.70
C ALA A 125 12.14 7.08 0.35
N PHE A 126 11.95 5.85 -0.15
CA PHE A 126 12.57 5.39 -1.39
C PHE A 126 11.77 5.71 -2.65
N PHE A 127 10.45 5.55 -2.63
CA PHE A 127 9.65 5.60 -3.85
C PHE A 127 8.82 6.87 -4.00
N TRP A 128 8.48 7.58 -2.92
CA TRP A 128 7.44 8.62 -2.98
C TRP A 128 7.75 9.81 -3.89
N GLN A 129 9.03 10.17 -4.03
CA GLN A 129 9.43 11.35 -4.78
C GLN A 129 9.39 11.14 -6.29
N GLN A 130 9.84 9.98 -6.78
CA GLN A 130 9.95 9.71 -8.22
C GLN A 130 8.89 8.71 -8.70
N GLN A 131 8.55 7.71 -7.90
CA GLN A 131 7.74 6.57 -8.32
C GLN A 131 6.77 6.11 -7.21
N PRO A 132 5.89 7.00 -6.72
CA PRO A 132 5.02 6.74 -5.57
C PRO A 132 4.11 5.52 -5.76
N GLN A 133 3.84 5.13 -7.01
CA GLN A 133 3.04 3.94 -7.33
C GLN A 133 3.56 2.66 -6.68
N TYR A 134 4.88 2.50 -6.52
CA TYR A 134 5.44 1.28 -5.93
C TYR A 134 5.30 1.28 -4.40
N ALA A 135 5.39 2.45 -3.76
CA ALA A 135 5.05 2.59 -2.34
C ALA A 135 3.58 2.25 -2.11
N VAL A 136 2.68 2.85 -2.91
CA VAL A 136 1.23 2.60 -2.82
C VAL A 136 0.93 1.12 -3.05
N LEU A 137 1.51 0.52 -4.09
CA LEU A 137 1.34 -0.89 -4.43
C LEU A 137 1.76 -1.78 -3.26
N GLY A 138 2.98 -1.62 -2.75
CA GLY A 138 3.48 -2.44 -1.65
C GLY A 138 2.62 -2.33 -0.40
N ILE A 139 2.25 -1.09 -0.03
CA ILE A 139 1.39 -0.82 1.12
C ILE A 139 0.03 -1.47 0.95
N LEU A 140 -0.63 -1.30 -0.21
CA LEU A 140 -1.97 -1.84 -0.44
C LEU A 140 -2.00 -3.36 -0.59
N VAL A 141 -0.95 -3.98 -1.14
CA VAL A 141 -0.81 -5.44 -1.15
C VAL A 141 -0.80 -5.98 0.28
N MET A 142 -0.07 -5.34 1.20
CA MET A 142 -0.12 -5.68 2.62
C MET A 142 -1.48 -5.33 3.26
N THR A 143 -2.05 -4.17 2.96
CA THR A 143 -3.34 -3.72 3.52
C THR A 143 -4.48 -4.67 3.18
N TRP A 144 -4.67 -4.98 1.90
CA TRP A 144 -5.80 -5.78 1.41
C TRP A 144 -5.49 -7.28 1.36
N GLY A 145 -4.27 -7.64 0.96
CA GLY A 145 -3.83 -9.03 0.91
C GLY A 145 -3.86 -9.68 2.29
N ASP A 146 -2.98 -9.26 3.20
CA ASP A 146 -2.90 -9.81 4.56
C ASP A 146 -4.17 -9.48 5.38
N GLY A 147 -4.78 -8.31 5.13
CA GLY A 147 -6.06 -7.91 5.70
C GLY A 147 -7.15 -8.95 5.47
N LEU A 148 -7.41 -9.27 4.20
CA LEU A 148 -8.46 -10.22 3.82
C LEU A 148 -8.05 -11.67 4.06
N ALA A 149 -6.78 -12.04 3.84
CA ALA A 149 -6.29 -13.39 4.08
C ALA A 149 -6.50 -13.85 5.51
N ALA A 150 -6.25 -12.95 6.49
CA ALA A 150 -6.50 -13.26 7.89
C ALA A 150 -8.00 -13.40 8.21
N LEU A 151 -8.84 -12.48 7.72
CA LEU A 151 -10.30 -12.55 7.94
C LEU A 151 -10.90 -13.83 7.33
N VAL A 152 -10.50 -14.18 6.11
CA VAL A 152 -10.96 -15.39 5.44
C VAL A 152 -10.40 -16.64 6.09
N GLY A 153 -9.11 -16.66 6.39
CA GLY A 153 -8.45 -17.79 7.04
C GLY A 153 -9.00 -18.09 8.44
N GLN A 154 -9.37 -17.06 9.20
CA GLN A 154 -9.99 -17.23 10.51
C GLN A 154 -11.41 -17.76 10.41
N ARG A 155 -12.23 -17.22 9.49
CA ARG A 155 -13.65 -17.55 9.40
C ARG A 155 -13.94 -18.82 8.60
N TRP A 156 -13.16 -19.09 7.55
CA TRP A 156 -13.39 -20.18 6.60
C TRP A 156 -12.17 -21.10 6.39
N GLY A 157 -11.05 -20.88 7.07
CA GLY A 157 -9.85 -21.70 6.93
C GLY A 157 -10.04 -23.11 7.49
N ARG A 158 -10.45 -24.05 6.64
CA ARG A 158 -10.66 -25.46 6.97
C ARG A 158 -9.43 -26.30 6.63
N HIS A 159 -8.76 -25.98 5.53
CA HIS A 159 -7.61 -26.75 5.05
C HIS A 159 -6.32 -26.08 5.53
N ARG A 160 -5.80 -26.56 6.65
CA ARG A 160 -4.60 -25.99 7.27
C ARG A 160 -3.33 -26.71 6.86
N TYR A 161 -2.26 -25.94 6.74
CA TYR A 161 -0.93 -26.45 6.51
C TYR A 161 0.04 -25.82 7.50
N LYS A 162 1.14 -26.52 7.79
CA LYS A 162 2.15 -26.09 8.74
C LYS A 162 3.47 -25.89 8.02
N LEU A 163 4.00 -24.67 8.05
CA LEU A 163 5.35 -24.35 7.60
C LEU A 163 6.19 -24.02 8.84
N TRP A 164 7.12 -24.91 9.18
CA TRP A 164 7.88 -24.88 10.43
C TRP A 164 6.98 -24.79 11.67
N ASP A 165 6.90 -23.62 12.32
CA ASP A 165 6.08 -23.38 13.51
C ASP A 165 4.87 -22.48 13.24
N VAL A 166 4.59 -22.21 11.96
CA VAL A 166 3.48 -21.36 11.54
C VAL A 166 2.39 -22.23 10.94
N GLU A 167 1.19 -22.11 11.49
CA GLU A 167 -0.01 -22.73 10.94
C GLU A 167 -0.78 -21.68 10.13
N LYS A 168 -1.05 -22.01 8.87
CA LYS A 168 -1.79 -21.17 7.92
C LYS A 168 -2.89 -22.01 7.28
N SER A 169 -3.79 -21.36 6.53
CA SER A 169 -4.86 -22.03 5.80
C SER A 169 -4.71 -21.77 4.31
N TRP A 170 -5.01 -22.78 3.49
CA TRP A 170 -5.02 -22.64 2.04
C TRP A 170 -6.00 -21.57 1.57
N GLU A 171 -7.14 -21.44 2.25
CA GLU A 171 -8.15 -20.41 1.97
C GLU A 171 -7.60 -19.00 2.21
N GLY A 172 -6.84 -18.81 3.29
CA GLY A 172 -6.15 -17.55 3.58
C GLY A 172 -5.09 -17.23 2.53
N SER A 173 -4.23 -18.19 2.18
CA SER A 173 -3.17 -17.98 1.17
C SER A 173 -3.73 -17.73 -0.23
N LEU A 174 -4.81 -18.41 -0.62
CA LEU A 174 -5.50 -18.13 -1.87
C LEU A 174 -6.11 -16.72 -1.87
N THR A 175 -6.67 -16.30 -0.74
CA THR A 175 -7.17 -14.93 -0.57
C THR A 175 -6.04 -13.90 -0.69
N MET A 176 -4.88 -14.17 -0.08
CA MET A 176 -3.68 -13.33 -0.21
C MET A 176 -3.27 -13.19 -1.67
N ALA A 177 -3.19 -14.29 -2.41
CA ALA A 177 -2.83 -14.29 -3.83
C ALA A 177 -3.83 -13.49 -4.67
N ILE A 178 -5.13 -13.75 -4.52
CA ILE A 178 -6.18 -13.08 -5.30
C ILE A 178 -6.21 -11.58 -4.99
N ALA A 179 -6.22 -11.21 -3.72
CA ALA A 179 -6.28 -9.80 -3.32
C ALA A 179 -5.02 -9.04 -3.76
N SER A 180 -3.83 -9.63 -3.59
CA SER A 180 -2.57 -9.03 -4.04
C SER A 180 -2.54 -8.88 -5.57
N TYR A 181 -3.04 -9.87 -6.30
CA TYR A 181 -3.13 -9.82 -7.76
C TYR A 181 -4.07 -8.72 -8.22
N LEU A 182 -5.28 -8.62 -7.65
CA LEU A 182 -6.25 -7.60 -8.01
C LEU A 182 -5.74 -6.18 -7.71
N VAL A 183 -5.19 -5.96 -6.52
CA VAL A 183 -4.62 -4.66 -6.13
C VAL A 183 -3.49 -4.26 -7.07
N SER A 184 -2.52 -5.16 -7.30
CA SER A 184 -1.38 -4.88 -8.17
C SER A 184 -1.83 -4.64 -9.60
N SER A 185 -2.75 -5.46 -10.12
CA SER A 185 -3.30 -5.31 -11.47
C SER A 185 -4.01 -3.97 -11.63
N LEU A 186 -4.87 -3.57 -10.68
CA LEU A 186 -5.59 -2.30 -10.77
C LEU A 186 -4.65 -1.09 -10.79
N ILE A 187 -3.64 -1.08 -9.92
CA ILE A 187 -2.65 0.01 -9.88
C ILE A 187 -1.85 0.04 -11.17
N LEU A 188 -1.27 -1.09 -11.58
CA LEU A 188 -0.41 -1.15 -12.77
C LEU A 188 -1.21 -0.86 -14.05
N LEU A 189 -2.43 -1.38 -14.17
CA LEU A 189 -3.33 -1.11 -15.31
C LEU A 189 -3.65 0.38 -15.43
N SER A 190 -3.87 1.07 -14.31
CA SER A 190 -4.16 2.51 -14.30
C SER A 190 -2.99 3.39 -14.75
N LEU A 191 -1.76 2.87 -14.68
CA LEU A 191 -0.53 3.62 -14.97
C LEU A 191 0.09 3.25 -16.31
N GLN A 192 0.07 1.97 -16.67
CA GLN A 192 0.78 1.40 -17.82
C GLN A 192 -0.17 0.95 -18.94
N GLY A 193 -1.47 0.83 -18.66
CA GLY A 193 -2.46 0.34 -19.61
C GLY A 193 -2.53 -1.18 -19.70
N ASN A 194 -3.36 -1.68 -20.61
CA ASN A 194 -3.64 -3.11 -20.75
C ASN A 194 -2.58 -3.81 -21.64
N ILE A 195 -1.40 -4.05 -21.07
CA ILE A 195 -0.30 -4.78 -21.72
C ILE A 195 0.00 -6.07 -20.94
N TRP A 196 0.66 -7.03 -21.60
CA TRP A 196 0.91 -8.33 -20.98
C TRP A 196 1.82 -8.22 -19.74
N GLN A 197 2.76 -7.25 -19.72
CA GLN A 197 3.65 -6.97 -18.59
C GLN A 197 2.87 -6.64 -17.32
N THR A 198 1.81 -5.82 -17.42
CA THR A 198 0.95 -5.46 -16.29
C THR A 198 0.44 -6.69 -15.54
N TRP A 199 -0.08 -7.65 -16.29
CA TRP A 199 -0.64 -8.89 -15.72
C TRP A 199 0.44 -9.84 -15.23
N ALA A 200 1.57 -9.93 -15.95
CA ALA A 200 2.70 -10.78 -15.56
C ALA A 200 3.36 -10.28 -14.26
N VAL A 201 3.60 -8.98 -14.15
CA VAL A 201 4.20 -8.35 -12.95
C VAL A 201 3.25 -8.45 -11.76
N ALA A 202 1.95 -8.19 -11.95
CA ALA A 202 0.95 -8.40 -10.89
C ALA A 202 0.89 -9.86 -10.41
N GLY A 203 1.01 -10.83 -11.33
CA GLY A 203 1.09 -12.25 -11.00
C GLY A 203 2.33 -12.59 -10.16
N ALA A 204 3.50 -12.08 -10.57
CA ALA A 204 4.75 -12.26 -9.83
C ALA A 204 4.66 -11.67 -8.42
N ILE A 205 4.13 -10.44 -8.29
CA ILE A 205 3.90 -9.79 -6.99
C ILE A 205 2.98 -10.63 -6.12
N ALA A 206 1.86 -11.12 -6.65
CA ALA A 206 0.91 -11.92 -5.88
C ALA A 206 1.51 -13.22 -5.33
N LEU A 207 2.31 -13.92 -6.16
CA LEU A 207 3.01 -15.14 -5.75
C LEU A 207 4.06 -14.85 -4.69
N THR A 208 4.88 -13.81 -4.89
CA THR A 208 5.91 -13.41 -3.93
C THR A 208 5.29 -12.96 -2.60
N ALA A 209 4.25 -12.12 -2.64
CA ALA A 209 3.55 -11.67 -1.45
C ALA A 209 2.95 -12.84 -0.65
N THR A 210 2.33 -13.81 -1.34
CA THR A 210 1.80 -15.02 -0.71
C THR A 210 2.89 -15.89 -0.11
N GLY A 211 4.03 -16.04 -0.81
CA GLY A 211 5.19 -16.75 -0.26
C GLY A 211 5.74 -16.08 0.99
N LEU A 212 5.96 -14.76 0.94
CA LEU A 212 6.45 -13.97 2.07
C LEU A 212 5.52 -14.06 3.28
N GLU A 213 4.20 -14.05 3.07
CA GLU A 213 3.19 -14.24 4.11
C GLU A 213 3.23 -15.65 4.71
N ALA A 214 3.37 -16.68 3.87
CA ALA A 214 3.36 -18.08 4.28
C ALA A 214 4.58 -18.45 5.14
N PHE A 215 5.75 -17.87 4.86
CA PHE A 215 6.99 -18.15 5.60
C PHE A 215 7.21 -17.25 6.83
N SER A 216 6.36 -16.23 7.03
CA SER A 216 6.62 -15.24 8.07
C SER A 216 6.29 -15.72 9.48
N LYS A 217 7.24 -15.47 10.39
CA LYS A 217 7.08 -15.65 11.85
C LYS A 217 7.04 -14.28 12.52
N PHE A 218 6.30 -14.19 13.63
CA PHE A 218 6.31 -13.02 14.55
C PHE A 218 5.92 -11.65 13.95
N GLY A 219 5.18 -11.62 12.85
CA GLY A 219 4.73 -10.35 12.25
C GLY A 219 5.76 -9.70 11.31
N ILE A 220 6.81 -10.43 10.91
CA ILE A 220 7.83 -9.95 9.96
C ILE A 220 7.24 -9.73 8.56
N ASP A 221 6.11 -10.35 8.25
CA ASP A 221 5.34 -10.20 7.01
C ASP A 221 4.95 -8.74 6.82
N ASN A 222 4.58 -8.05 7.90
CA ASN A 222 4.29 -6.62 7.90
C ASN A 222 5.46 -5.73 7.47
N LEU A 223 6.69 -6.25 7.49
CA LEU A 223 7.86 -5.62 6.90
C LEU A 223 8.14 -6.15 5.49
N THR A 224 8.19 -7.48 5.32
CA THR A 224 8.70 -8.11 4.12
C THR A 224 7.73 -8.07 2.95
N VAL A 225 6.43 -8.29 3.15
CA VAL A 225 5.42 -8.27 2.09
C VAL A 225 5.34 -6.91 1.40
N PRO A 226 5.18 -5.76 2.11
CA PRO A 226 5.06 -4.47 1.43
C PRO A 226 6.36 -4.08 0.73
N LEU A 227 7.52 -4.30 1.36
CA LEU A 227 8.82 -4.01 0.75
C LEU A 227 9.09 -4.92 -0.45
N GLY A 228 8.90 -6.22 -0.31
CA GLY A 228 9.13 -7.20 -1.35
C GLY A 228 8.22 -6.99 -2.56
N SER A 229 6.95 -6.68 -2.34
CA SER A 229 6.00 -6.40 -3.42
C SER A 229 6.38 -5.13 -4.20
N ALA A 230 6.74 -4.05 -3.49
CA ALA A 230 7.16 -2.80 -4.11
C ALA A 230 8.46 -2.94 -4.90
N ILE A 231 9.49 -3.54 -4.28
CA ILE A 231 10.81 -3.74 -4.89
C ILE A 231 10.71 -4.66 -6.11
N LEU A 232 9.95 -5.76 -6.01
CA LEU A 232 9.76 -6.66 -7.13
C LEU A 232 8.98 -5.99 -8.27
N GLY A 233 7.90 -5.28 -7.93
CA GLY A 233 7.13 -4.54 -8.93
C GLY A 233 7.96 -3.49 -9.67
N PHE A 234 8.79 -2.75 -8.95
CA PHE A 234 9.74 -1.82 -9.53
C PHE A 234 10.74 -2.56 -10.45
N ALA A 235 11.47 -3.53 -9.91
CA ALA A 235 12.52 -4.24 -10.64
C ALA A 235 12.02 -4.91 -11.92
N LEU A 236 10.85 -5.56 -11.87
CA LEU A 236 10.28 -6.22 -13.05
C LEU A 236 9.78 -5.23 -14.09
N ASN A 237 9.17 -4.10 -13.67
CA ASN A 237 8.75 -3.09 -14.63
C ASN A 237 9.95 -2.42 -15.30
N GLN A 238 11.02 -2.11 -14.56
CA GLN A 238 12.26 -1.62 -15.17
C GLN A 238 12.77 -2.64 -16.20
N ALA A 239 12.81 -3.93 -15.86
CA ALA A 239 13.33 -4.96 -16.76
C ALA A 239 12.46 -5.24 -17.99
N LEU A 240 11.14 -5.07 -17.89
CA LEU A 240 10.17 -5.48 -18.93
C LEU A 240 9.60 -4.33 -19.77
N LEU A 241 9.65 -3.09 -19.26
CA LEU A 241 9.11 -1.90 -19.92
C LEU A 241 10.20 -0.92 -20.33
N GLU A 242 11.28 -0.82 -19.56
CA GLU A 242 12.44 0.00 -19.86
C GLU A 242 13.56 -0.89 -20.40
N ASP A 243 13.37 -1.44 -21.59
CA ASP A 243 14.40 -2.26 -22.24
C ASP A 243 15.61 -1.38 -22.60
N PRO A 244 16.78 -1.56 -21.94
CA PRO A 244 18.00 -0.82 -22.29
C PRO A 244 18.38 -1.04 -23.76
N MET A 245 17.97 -2.18 -24.34
CA MET A 245 18.25 -2.54 -25.71
C MET A 245 17.50 -1.66 -26.71
N LEU A 246 16.35 -1.07 -26.34
CA LEU A 246 15.62 -0.12 -27.21
C LEU A 246 16.21 1.30 -27.15
N GLU A 247 16.69 1.74 -25.99
CA GLU A 247 17.46 2.99 -25.89
C GLU A 247 18.81 2.87 -26.62
N ASP A 248 19.53 1.77 -26.44
CA ASP A 248 20.78 1.51 -27.16
C ASP A 248 20.55 1.34 -28.66
N LEU A 249 19.47 0.66 -29.09
CA LEU A 249 19.12 0.56 -30.50
C LEU A 249 18.68 1.91 -31.07
N MET A 250 17.93 2.74 -30.34
CA MET A 250 17.60 4.10 -30.79
C MET A 250 18.83 5.00 -30.84
N LEU A 251 19.70 4.96 -29.83
CA LEU A 251 20.97 5.71 -29.82
C LEU A 251 21.90 5.24 -30.93
N MET A 252 21.95 3.93 -31.20
CA MET A 252 22.73 3.36 -32.29
C MET A 252 22.12 3.75 -33.65
N VAL A 253 20.79 3.72 -33.82
CA VAL A 253 20.11 4.19 -35.04
C VAL A 253 20.30 5.69 -35.25
N VAL A 254 20.17 6.50 -34.19
CA VAL A 254 20.37 7.97 -34.26
C VAL A 254 21.84 8.30 -34.60
N ASN A 255 22.79 7.60 -33.98
CA ASN A 255 24.22 7.76 -34.29
C ASN A 255 24.61 7.18 -35.68
N CYS A 256 23.98 6.09 -36.13
CA CYS A 256 24.21 5.50 -37.45
C CYS A 256 23.53 6.27 -38.59
N CYS A 257 22.38 6.92 -38.33
CA CYS A 257 21.69 7.76 -39.31
C CYS A 257 22.23 9.20 -39.39
N GLY A 258 23.23 9.57 -38.58
CA GLY A 258 23.90 10.87 -38.67
C GLY A 258 22.98 12.07 -38.39
N LEU A 259 21.88 11.88 -37.65
CA LEU A 259 20.98 12.97 -37.24
C LEU A 259 21.56 13.69 -36.01
N GLN A 260 22.78 14.22 -36.15
CA GLN A 260 23.25 15.33 -35.33
C GLN A 260 23.15 16.59 -36.20
N GLY A 261 22.00 17.24 -36.13
CA GLY A 261 21.73 18.56 -36.68
C GLY A 261 20.99 19.39 -35.65
#